data_AF-A0A1D8MR49-F1
#
_entry.id   AF-A0A1D8MR49-F1
#
_cell.length_a   1.000
_cell.length_b   1.000
_cell.length_c   1.000
_cell.angle_alpha   90.00
_cell.angle_beta   90.00
_cell.angle_gamma   90.00
#
_symmetry.space_group_name_H-M   'P 1'
#
loop_
_entity.id
_entity.type
_entity.pdbx_description
1 polymer ?
#
loop_
_entity_poly.entity_id
_entity_poly.type
_entity_poly.pdbx_seq_one_letter_code
_entity_poly.pdbx_strand_id
1 'polypeptide(L)'
;MSEELEIQPIHESDWDYLIVLDACRYDYFRDNYQDFLEGDLRPVKTRGTSTPEWLPKTFTSRYNYRYFAANPYINSLGKAHEDWDPAKAFREIEDVWATDWNKEQNTVLPEDLTDKVIEESDGRKTIIHYIQPHRPYISCPQEEKVWNLQEQIVEDQETEKSSTKRKMIEMTRPYWSKFFWKLPYRTRWKIKDALGLENPHWGALVQDIGEEKVRKHYEQDLRMALEQVARLVEELDGKVVVTADHGEALGEHNDWGHQEESDNPKQYTVPWLEVT
;
A
#
# COMPACT_ATOMS: atom_id res chain seq x y z
N MET A 1 -26.21 12.86 0.23
CA MET A 1 -25.19 13.58 -0.56
C MET A 1 -23.87 13.15 0.03
N SER A 2 -23.05 12.37 -0.67
CA SER A 2 -21.70 12.08 -0.19
C SER A 2 -20.92 13.39 -0.23
N GLU A 3 -20.38 13.83 0.90
CA GLU A 3 -19.40 14.91 0.91
C GLU A 3 -18.25 14.49 -0.02
N GLU A 4 -17.89 15.39 -0.92
CA GLU A 4 -16.76 15.18 -1.82
C GLU A 4 -15.48 15.25 -0.98
N LEU A 5 -14.76 14.13 -0.88
CA LEU A 5 -13.51 14.06 -0.12
C LEU A 5 -12.46 14.96 -0.75
N GLU A 6 -11.76 15.73 0.08
CA GLU A 6 -10.58 16.48 -0.33
C GLU A 6 -9.51 15.51 -0.85
N ILE A 7 -8.82 15.89 -1.93
CA ILE A 7 -7.68 15.13 -2.43
C ILE A 7 -6.51 15.26 -1.45
N GLN A 8 -5.82 14.15 -1.20
CA GLN A 8 -4.66 14.07 -0.32
C GLN A 8 -3.65 15.21 -0.56
N PRO A 9 -3.46 16.14 0.40
CA PRO A 9 -2.78 17.41 0.18
C PRO A 9 -1.28 17.37 0.51
N ILE A 10 -0.55 16.42 -0.08
CA ILE A 10 0.89 16.21 0.20
C ILE A 10 1.73 17.45 -0.12
N HIS A 11 1.41 18.18 -1.19
CA HIS A 11 2.21 19.32 -1.65
C HIS A 11 1.73 20.64 -1.06
N GLU A 12 0.46 20.68 -0.67
CA GLU A 12 -0.22 21.86 -0.13
C GLU A 12 -0.03 21.99 1.40
N SER A 13 0.36 20.91 2.08
CA SER A 13 0.51 20.87 3.53
C SER A 13 1.94 21.12 4.00
N ASP A 14 2.06 21.80 5.14
CA ASP A 14 3.33 22.17 5.76
C ASP A 14 3.75 21.12 6.79
N TRP A 15 4.28 19.99 6.32
CA TRP A 15 4.89 18.93 7.13
C TRP A 15 6.41 18.90 6.95
N ASP A 16 7.13 18.48 7.98
CA ASP A 16 8.55 18.15 7.94
C ASP A 16 8.74 16.64 7.71
N TYR A 17 7.87 15.82 8.29
CA TYR A 17 7.88 14.36 8.14
C TYR A 17 6.51 13.85 7.67
N LEU A 18 6.50 13.12 6.56
CA LEU A 18 5.32 12.44 6.04
C LEU A 18 5.49 10.93 6.24
N ILE A 19 4.74 10.37 7.16
CA ILE A 19 4.70 8.94 7.43
C ILE A 19 3.57 8.33 6.59
N VAL A 20 3.91 7.34 5.78
CA VAL A 20 2.99 6.64 4.87
C VAL A 20 2.87 5.18 5.29
N LEU A 21 1.65 4.71 5.52
CA LEU A 21 1.32 3.32 5.80
C LEU A 21 0.73 2.67 4.55
N ASP A 22 1.39 1.65 4.00
CA ASP A 22 0.98 0.98 2.76
C ASP A 22 -0.39 0.28 2.95
N ALA A 23 -1.31 0.55 2.03
CA ALA A 23 -2.67 0.01 2.01
C ALA A 23 -3.50 0.27 3.27
N CYS A 24 -3.20 1.34 4.03
CA CYS A 24 -3.91 1.67 5.26
C CYS A 24 -5.28 2.32 5.01
N ARG A 25 -6.35 1.62 5.41
CA ARG A 25 -7.72 2.11 5.31
C ARG A 25 -8.04 3.14 6.40
N TYR A 26 -8.77 4.18 6.01
CA TYR A 26 -9.23 5.21 6.95
C TYR A 26 -10.00 4.66 8.17
N ASP A 27 -10.92 3.72 7.98
CA ASP A 27 -11.77 3.23 9.07
C ASP A 27 -10.98 2.43 10.11
N TYR A 28 -10.10 1.52 9.68
CA TYR A 28 -9.22 0.79 10.59
C TYR A 28 -8.24 1.72 11.30
N PHE A 29 -7.66 2.70 10.60
CA PHE A 29 -6.80 3.71 11.20
C PHE A 29 -7.54 4.49 12.28
N ARG A 30 -8.71 5.06 11.96
CA ARG A 30 -9.54 5.83 12.89
C ARG A 30 -9.86 5.05 14.15
N ASP A 31 -10.16 3.76 14.02
CA ASP A 31 -10.57 2.93 15.15
C ASP A 31 -9.39 2.46 16.02
N ASN A 32 -8.14 2.66 15.59
CA ASN A 32 -6.94 2.15 16.29
C ASN A 32 -5.89 3.21 16.67
N TYR A 33 -5.81 4.36 15.97
CA TYR A 33 -4.69 5.30 16.12
C TYR A 33 -4.60 5.95 17.50
N GLN A 34 -5.73 6.15 18.19
CA GLN A 34 -5.79 6.88 19.47
C GLN A 34 -5.09 6.15 20.63
N ASP A 35 -4.78 4.86 20.46
CA ASP A 35 -3.99 4.11 21.43
C ASP A 35 -2.49 4.49 21.36
N PHE A 36 -2.06 5.18 20.29
CA PHE A 36 -0.66 5.41 19.95
C PHE A 36 -0.33 6.88 19.67
N LEU A 37 -1.25 7.64 19.08
CA LEU A 37 -1.03 8.99 18.57
C LEU A 37 -2.18 9.93 18.94
N GLU A 38 -1.84 11.20 19.14
CA GLU A 38 -2.80 12.31 19.27
C GLU A 38 -2.69 13.24 18.04
N GLY A 39 -3.82 13.83 17.63
CA GLY A 39 -3.83 14.75 16.48
C GLY A 39 -5.20 14.95 15.84
N ASP A 40 -5.23 15.75 14.77
CA ASP A 40 -6.43 16.02 13.98
C ASP A 40 -6.53 15.03 12.81
N LEU A 41 -7.46 14.07 12.93
CA LEU A 41 -7.69 13.04 11.92
C LEU A 41 -8.85 13.42 11.01
N ARG A 42 -8.60 13.42 9.70
CA ARG A 42 -9.63 13.57 8.67
C ARG A 42 -9.49 12.52 7.55
N PRO A 43 -10.60 12.13 6.91
CA PRO A 43 -10.53 11.30 5.71
C PRO A 43 -10.14 12.16 4.50
N VAL A 44 -9.22 11.66 3.69
CA VAL A 44 -8.88 12.25 2.39
C VAL A 44 -8.96 11.20 1.28
N LYS A 45 -9.06 11.66 0.04
CA LYS A 45 -9.03 10.80 -1.14
C LYS A 45 -7.61 10.73 -1.70
N THR A 46 -7.04 9.53 -1.73
CA THR A 46 -5.73 9.31 -2.38
C THR A 46 -5.81 9.50 -3.90
N ARG A 47 -4.65 9.77 -4.52
CA ARG A 47 -4.49 9.94 -5.97
C ARG A 47 -4.34 8.62 -6.73
N GLY A 48 -4.04 7.50 -6.05
CA GLY A 48 -3.94 6.17 -6.64
C GLY A 48 -4.39 5.10 -5.66
N THR A 49 -4.86 3.95 -6.16
CA THR A 49 -5.37 2.83 -5.35
C THR A 49 -4.43 1.63 -5.35
N SER A 50 -3.15 1.88 -5.68
CA SER A 50 -2.00 0.99 -5.49
C SER A 50 -0.75 1.86 -5.35
N THR A 51 0.33 1.37 -4.73
CA THR A 51 1.60 2.12 -4.66
C THR A 51 2.13 2.52 -6.05
N PRO A 52 2.18 1.62 -7.06
CA PRO A 52 2.67 1.97 -8.40
C PRO A 52 1.82 3.04 -9.12
N GLU A 53 0.52 3.14 -8.79
CA GLU A 53 -0.36 4.19 -9.32
C GLU A 53 -0.23 5.49 -8.52
N TRP A 54 -0.14 5.40 -7.19
CA TRP A 54 -0.07 6.54 -6.28
C TRP A 54 1.18 7.38 -6.51
N LEU A 55 2.34 6.74 -6.66
CA LEU A 55 3.63 7.42 -6.83
C LEU A 55 3.66 8.40 -8.01
N PRO A 56 3.42 7.99 -9.27
CA PRO A 56 3.48 8.90 -10.41
C PRO A 56 2.34 9.93 -10.42
N LYS A 57 1.17 9.61 -9.84
CA LYS A 57 0.05 10.55 -9.75
C LYS A 57 0.24 11.59 -8.65
N THR A 58 1.00 11.26 -7.62
CA THR A 58 1.33 12.16 -6.50
C THR A 58 2.56 12.98 -6.79
N PHE A 59 3.65 12.38 -7.28
CA PHE A 59 4.95 13.03 -7.45
C PHE A 59 5.25 13.32 -8.93
N THR A 60 4.64 14.39 -9.45
CA THR A 60 4.69 14.78 -10.87
C THR A 60 5.86 15.71 -11.22
N SER A 61 6.81 15.91 -10.32
CA SER A 61 7.93 16.85 -10.45
C SER A 61 9.13 16.35 -9.64
N ARG A 62 10.25 17.08 -9.68
CA ARG A 62 11.39 16.83 -8.79
C ARG A 62 11.18 17.55 -7.47
N TYR A 63 11.28 16.81 -6.37
CA TYR A 63 11.13 17.30 -5.01
C TYR A 63 12.44 17.16 -4.25
N ASN A 64 12.69 18.08 -3.32
CA ASN A 64 13.86 18.03 -2.45
C ASN A 64 13.62 17.15 -1.20
N TYR A 65 12.74 16.15 -1.30
CA TYR A 65 12.43 15.23 -0.21
C TYR A 65 13.47 14.12 -0.14
N ARG A 66 13.82 13.71 1.09
CA ARG A 66 14.44 12.41 1.36
C ARG A 66 13.34 11.37 1.52
N TYR A 67 13.59 10.14 1.09
CA TYR A 67 12.61 9.06 1.15
C TYR A 67 13.23 7.82 1.79
N PHE A 68 12.64 7.28 2.86
CA PHE A 68 12.96 5.95 3.40
C PHE A 68 11.91 4.96 2.91
N ALA A 69 12.32 4.01 2.08
CA ALA A 69 11.43 3.08 1.40
C ALA A 69 11.58 1.65 1.95
N ALA A 70 10.59 1.18 2.70
CA ALA A 70 10.45 -0.25 2.97
C ALA A 70 9.82 -1.02 1.80
N ASN A 71 9.14 -0.33 0.88
CA ASN A 71 8.48 -0.92 -0.28
C ASN A 71 9.38 -0.81 -1.55
N PRO A 72 9.70 -1.92 -2.25
CA PRO A 72 10.61 -1.92 -3.41
C PRO A 72 10.09 -1.17 -4.65
N TYR A 73 8.78 -0.85 -4.72
CA TYR A 73 8.23 0.03 -5.75
C TYR A 73 8.79 1.45 -5.69
N ILE A 74 9.43 1.84 -4.57
CA ILE A 74 10.21 3.07 -4.45
C ILE A 74 11.66 2.65 -4.31
N ASN A 75 12.48 2.99 -5.31
CA ASN A 75 13.90 2.63 -5.27
C ASN A 75 14.83 3.65 -5.92
N SER A 76 16.09 3.66 -5.48
CA SER A 76 17.15 4.51 -6.01
C SER A 76 17.72 4.06 -7.37
N LEU A 77 17.41 2.82 -7.80
CA LEU A 77 17.99 2.19 -9.00
C LEU A 77 17.37 2.71 -10.31
N GLY A 78 16.20 3.33 -10.24
CA GLY A 78 15.43 3.80 -11.38
C GLY A 78 14.74 2.66 -12.13
N LYS A 79 13.55 2.95 -12.69
CA LYS A 79 12.59 2.01 -13.33
C LYS A 79 11.68 1.24 -12.34
N ALA A 80 10.87 1.97 -11.60
CA ALA A 80 9.81 1.36 -10.79
C ALA A 80 8.52 1.12 -11.58
N HIS A 81 8.15 2.04 -12.49
CA HIS A 81 6.90 1.93 -13.26
C HIS A 81 6.95 2.74 -14.57
N GLU A 82 6.75 2.08 -15.72
CA GLU A 82 6.69 2.68 -17.07
C GLU A 82 7.75 3.79 -17.32
N ASP A 83 7.29 5.04 -17.43
CA ASP A 83 8.06 6.25 -17.75
C ASP A 83 8.38 7.10 -16.50
N TRP A 84 7.98 6.67 -15.30
CA TRP A 84 8.23 7.39 -14.05
C TRP A 84 9.42 6.78 -13.29
N ASP A 85 10.32 7.67 -12.85
CA ASP A 85 11.60 7.30 -12.28
C ASP A 85 11.74 7.90 -10.87
N PRO A 86 11.61 7.08 -9.81
CA PRO A 86 11.69 7.58 -8.43
C PRO A 86 13.00 8.33 -8.15
N ALA A 87 14.12 7.85 -8.69
CA ALA A 87 15.44 8.48 -8.52
C ALA A 87 15.53 9.88 -9.15
N LYS A 88 14.66 10.19 -10.11
CA LYS A 88 14.52 11.55 -10.67
C LYS A 88 13.54 12.42 -9.89
N ALA A 89 12.53 11.80 -9.27
CA ALA A 89 11.49 12.48 -8.51
C ALA A 89 11.98 12.98 -7.14
N PHE A 90 12.85 12.24 -6.46
CA PHE A 90 13.32 12.58 -5.11
C PHE A 90 14.78 13.05 -5.07
N ARG A 91 15.17 13.73 -4.00
CA ARG A 91 16.57 14.13 -3.78
C ARG A 91 17.43 12.90 -3.52
N GLU A 92 16.92 12.03 -2.66
CA GLU A 92 17.61 10.91 -2.06
C GLU A 92 16.58 9.87 -1.63
N ILE A 93 16.87 8.61 -1.92
CA ILE A 93 16.04 7.46 -1.55
C ILE A 93 16.95 6.49 -0.80
N GLU A 94 16.58 6.18 0.43
CA GLU A 94 17.16 5.11 1.23
C GLU A 94 16.36 3.84 0.97
N ASP A 95 16.99 2.87 0.29
CA ASP A 95 16.40 1.59 -0.10
C ASP A 95 16.41 0.60 1.09
N VAL A 96 15.64 0.88 2.13
CA VAL A 96 15.57 0.04 3.35
C VAL A 96 15.15 -1.39 3.04
N TRP A 97 14.28 -1.57 2.03
CA TRP A 97 13.91 -2.89 1.51
C TRP A 97 15.10 -3.71 1.00
N ALA A 98 16.20 -3.08 0.61
CA ALA A 98 17.39 -3.76 0.12
C ALA A 98 18.37 -4.12 1.25
N THR A 99 18.42 -3.31 2.32
CA THR A 99 19.37 -3.46 3.42
C THR A 99 18.82 -4.27 4.60
N ASP A 100 17.54 -4.08 4.92
CA ASP A 100 16.92 -4.53 6.17
C ASP A 100 15.74 -5.50 5.93
N TRP A 101 15.79 -6.25 4.82
CA TRP A 101 14.77 -7.23 4.50
C TRP A 101 14.75 -8.41 5.47
N ASN A 102 13.64 -8.61 6.18
CA ASN A 102 13.43 -9.79 7.01
C ASN A 102 12.99 -10.97 6.13
N LYS A 103 13.88 -11.93 5.91
CA LYS A 103 13.62 -13.11 5.06
C LYS A 103 12.56 -14.07 5.62
N GLU A 104 12.36 -14.08 6.93
CA GLU A 104 11.39 -14.96 7.58
C GLU A 104 9.97 -14.42 7.42
N GLN A 105 9.80 -13.11 7.65
CA GLN A 105 8.50 -12.43 7.50
C GLN A 105 8.22 -11.99 6.06
N ASN A 106 9.25 -12.02 5.21
CA ASN A 106 9.25 -11.60 3.82
C ASN A 106 8.73 -10.17 3.60
N THR A 107 9.19 -9.28 4.48
CA THR A 107 8.92 -7.85 4.48
C THR A 107 10.05 -7.16 5.25
N VAL A 108 10.16 -5.83 5.14
CA VAL A 108 10.83 -5.04 6.18
C VAL A 108 9.89 -4.96 7.38
N LEU A 109 10.42 -5.16 8.61
CA LEU A 109 9.64 -4.99 9.82
C LEU A 109 9.46 -3.50 10.14
N PRO A 110 8.35 -3.10 10.79
CA PRO A 110 8.14 -1.70 11.14
C PRO A 110 9.24 -1.20 12.10
N GLU A 111 9.73 -2.04 13.01
CA GLU A 111 10.85 -1.72 13.91
C GLU A 111 12.15 -1.41 13.15
N ASP A 112 12.51 -2.24 12.17
CA ASP A 112 13.74 -2.07 11.37
C ASP A 112 13.71 -0.74 10.58
N LEU A 113 12.57 -0.39 9.98
CA LEU A 113 12.40 0.91 9.30
C LEU A 113 12.51 2.07 10.29
N THR A 114 11.86 1.98 11.44
CA THR A 114 11.91 3.03 12.46
C THR A 114 13.32 3.24 12.99
N ASP A 115 14.05 2.18 13.34
CA ASP A 115 15.42 2.25 13.84
C ASP A 115 16.33 2.94 12.82
N LYS A 116 16.21 2.54 11.55
CA LYS A 116 16.95 3.13 10.43
C LYS A 116 16.69 4.63 10.27
N VAL A 117 15.43 5.07 10.40
CA VAL A 117 15.08 6.48 10.31
C VAL A 117 15.63 7.26 11.52
N ILE A 118 15.53 6.72 12.74
CA ILE A 118 16.06 7.36 13.95
C ILE A 118 17.58 7.53 13.84
N GLU A 119 18.31 6.51 13.37
CA GLU A 119 19.76 6.56 13.22
C GLU A 119 20.21 7.61 12.20
N GLU A 120 19.47 7.77 11.11
CA GLU A 120 19.93 8.55 9.96
C GLU A 120 19.19 9.87 9.75
N SER A 121 18.16 10.19 10.53
CA SER A 121 17.41 11.44 10.40
C SER A 121 18.34 12.65 10.53
N ASP A 122 18.21 13.61 9.61
CA ASP A 122 19.07 14.79 9.54
C ASP A 122 18.28 16.11 9.45
N GLY A 123 17.00 16.08 9.84
CA GLY A 123 16.12 17.25 9.86
C GLY A 123 15.62 17.72 8.49
N ARG A 124 15.97 17.03 7.39
CA ARG A 124 15.40 17.34 6.08
C ARG A 124 13.95 16.89 5.99
N LYS A 125 13.19 17.56 5.11
CA LYS A 125 11.83 17.16 4.76
C LYS A 125 11.81 15.72 4.20
N THR A 126 11.19 14.81 4.92
CA THR A 126 11.38 13.36 4.75
C THR A 126 10.05 12.61 4.62
N ILE A 127 9.99 11.65 3.69
CA ILE A 127 8.91 10.68 3.58
C ILE A 127 9.41 9.35 4.16
N ILE A 128 8.63 8.73 5.04
CA ILE A 128 8.90 7.41 5.63
C ILE A 128 7.75 6.48 5.23
N HIS A 129 8.02 5.45 4.44
CA HIS A 129 6.97 4.58 3.91
C HIS A 129 7.10 3.16 4.47
N TYR A 130 6.19 2.81 5.37
CA TYR A 130 6.03 1.48 5.96
C TYR A 130 5.27 0.55 5.02
N ILE A 131 5.60 -0.75 5.01
CA ILE A 131 4.79 -1.78 4.33
C ILE A 131 3.51 -2.08 5.13
N GLN A 132 3.54 -2.02 6.46
CA GLN A 132 2.39 -2.41 7.26
C GLN A 132 1.31 -1.30 7.25
N PRO A 133 0.01 -1.64 7.18
CA PRO A 133 -0.59 -2.97 7.37
C PRO A 133 -0.73 -3.86 6.12
N HIS A 134 -0.16 -3.50 4.97
CA HIS A 134 -0.19 -4.35 3.80
C HIS A 134 0.47 -5.71 4.08
N ARG A 135 0.01 -6.74 3.36
CA ARG A 135 0.54 -8.11 3.46
C ARG A 135 1.94 -8.22 2.83
N PRO A 136 2.76 -9.22 3.20
CA PRO A 136 2.48 -10.34 4.10
C PRO A 136 2.30 -9.89 5.55
N TYR A 137 1.32 -10.47 6.25
CA TYR A 137 0.98 -10.12 7.62
C TYR A 137 1.95 -10.74 8.62
N ILE A 138 2.79 -9.96 9.28
CA ILE A 138 3.72 -10.44 10.31
C ILE A 138 2.97 -11.25 11.39
N SER A 139 1.75 -10.84 11.73
CA SER A 139 0.91 -11.53 12.72
C SER A 139 0.31 -12.87 12.25
N CYS A 140 0.40 -13.22 10.97
CA CYS A 140 -0.22 -14.42 10.40
C CYS A 140 0.82 -15.50 10.03
N PRO A 141 1.11 -16.47 10.92
CA PRO A 141 2.07 -17.54 10.63
C PRO A 141 1.55 -18.57 9.62
N GLN A 142 0.24 -18.62 9.35
CA GLN A 142 -0.36 -19.53 8.37
C GLN A 142 -0.28 -19.02 6.93
N GLU A 143 -0.06 -17.72 6.73
CA GLU A 143 0.12 -17.17 5.40
C GLU A 143 1.48 -17.61 4.86
N GLU A 144 1.49 -18.23 3.68
CA GLU A 144 2.73 -18.44 2.94
C GLU A 144 3.34 -17.07 2.61
N LYS A 145 4.49 -16.77 3.22
CA LYS A 145 5.22 -15.51 3.07
C LYS A 145 5.92 -15.47 1.72
N VAL A 146 5.12 -15.32 0.66
CA VAL A 146 5.60 -15.23 -0.72
C VAL A 146 5.42 -13.79 -1.21
N TRP A 147 6.41 -12.97 -0.94
CA TRP A 147 6.75 -11.77 -1.69
C TRP A 147 7.83 -12.14 -2.70
N ASN A 148 7.42 -12.70 -3.84
CA ASN A 148 8.38 -13.11 -4.86
C ASN A 148 8.71 -11.93 -5.78
N LEU A 149 9.66 -11.08 -5.37
CA LEU A 149 10.42 -10.19 -6.29
C LEU A 149 10.98 -10.98 -7.50
N GLN A 150 11.22 -12.28 -7.34
CA GLN A 150 11.60 -13.19 -8.43
C GLN A 150 10.44 -13.63 -9.34
N GLU A 151 9.19 -13.66 -8.85
CA GLU A 151 8.03 -13.96 -9.71
C GLU A 151 7.67 -12.77 -10.59
N GLN A 152 7.87 -11.53 -10.16
CA GLN A 152 7.75 -10.37 -11.06
C GLN A 152 8.76 -10.42 -12.22
N ILE A 153 9.98 -10.90 -11.97
CA ILE A 153 11.00 -11.10 -13.02
C ILE A 153 10.61 -12.25 -13.97
N VAL A 154 9.91 -13.27 -13.47
CA VAL A 154 9.43 -14.41 -14.28
C VAL A 154 8.14 -14.05 -15.04
N GLU A 155 7.25 -13.24 -14.46
CA GLU A 155 6.05 -12.72 -15.11
C GLU A 155 6.43 -11.85 -16.32
N ASP A 156 7.49 -11.05 -16.20
CA ASP A 156 8.10 -10.29 -17.31
C ASP A 156 8.69 -11.19 -18.42
N GLN A 157 9.00 -12.46 -18.16
CA GLN A 157 9.48 -13.40 -19.19
C GLN A 157 8.39 -14.33 -19.76
N GLU A 158 7.29 -14.59 -19.04
CA GLU A 158 6.15 -15.37 -19.56
C GLU A 158 5.12 -14.54 -20.34
N THR A 159 5.19 -13.21 -20.25
CA THR A 159 4.30 -12.25 -20.96
C THR A 159 4.30 -12.39 -22.48
N GLU A 160 5.34 -12.94 -23.13
CA GLU A 160 5.35 -13.11 -24.58
C GLU A 160 4.30 -14.11 -25.11
N LYS A 161 3.89 -15.12 -24.32
CA LYS A 161 2.87 -16.12 -24.75
C LYS A 161 1.46 -15.87 -24.20
N SER A 162 1.34 -15.18 -23.06
CA SER A 162 0.06 -14.86 -22.39
C SER A 162 -0.64 -13.61 -22.97
N SER A 163 0.12 -12.69 -23.59
CA SER A 163 -0.38 -11.37 -24.02
C SER A 163 -1.56 -11.42 -24.99
N THR A 164 -1.67 -12.42 -25.86
CA THR A 164 -2.74 -12.50 -26.87
C THR A 164 -4.09 -12.84 -26.22
N LYS A 165 -4.09 -13.73 -25.23
CA LYS A 165 -5.31 -14.18 -24.53
C LYS A 165 -5.79 -13.11 -23.55
N ARG A 166 -4.87 -12.47 -22.82
CA ARG A 166 -5.16 -11.35 -21.90
C ARG A 166 -5.66 -10.12 -22.67
N LYS A 167 -5.03 -9.76 -23.81
CA LYS A 167 -5.54 -8.73 -24.73
C LYS A 167 -6.94 -9.04 -25.24
N MET A 168 -7.23 -10.28 -25.65
CA MET A 168 -8.58 -10.65 -26.10
C MET A 168 -9.64 -10.51 -24.99
N ILE A 169 -9.27 -10.84 -23.75
CA ILE A 169 -10.14 -10.68 -22.57
C ILE A 169 -10.33 -9.21 -22.20
N GLU A 170 -9.30 -8.38 -22.32
CA GLU A 170 -9.39 -6.94 -22.06
C GLU A 170 -10.14 -6.17 -23.15
N MET A 171 -9.93 -6.52 -24.42
CA MET A 171 -10.67 -5.93 -25.56
C MET A 171 -12.18 -6.12 -25.42
N THR A 172 -12.56 -7.13 -24.65
CA THR A 172 -13.94 -7.53 -24.46
C THR A 172 -14.50 -7.17 -23.07
N ARG A 173 -13.63 -6.75 -22.14
CA ARG A 173 -13.94 -6.17 -20.82
C ARG A 173 -15.06 -5.11 -20.86
N PRO A 174 -15.16 -4.19 -21.84
CA PRO A 174 -16.24 -3.21 -21.89
C PRO A 174 -17.65 -3.81 -22.06
N TYR A 175 -17.74 -5.03 -22.62
CA TYR A 175 -19.01 -5.67 -22.96
C TYR A 175 -19.61 -6.47 -21.80
N TRP A 176 -18.78 -6.88 -20.82
CA TRP A 176 -19.24 -7.70 -19.69
C TRP A 176 -18.82 -7.21 -18.31
N SER A 177 -17.91 -6.24 -18.16
CA SER A 177 -17.45 -5.75 -16.85
C SER A 177 -18.60 -5.32 -15.93
N LYS A 178 -19.57 -4.56 -16.44
CA LYS A 178 -20.75 -4.10 -15.69
C LYS A 178 -21.66 -5.23 -15.19
N PHE A 179 -21.65 -6.38 -15.86
CA PHE A 179 -22.46 -7.55 -15.47
C PHE A 179 -21.64 -8.51 -14.60
N PHE A 180 -20.35 -8.65 -14.91
CA PHE A 180 -19.38 -9.43 -14.14
C PHE A 180 -19.31 -8.97 -12.69
N TRP A 181 -19.21 -7.65 -12.43
CA TRP A 181 -19.20 -7.08 -11.07
C TRP A 181 -20.52 -7.28 -10.30
N LYS A 182 -21.63 -7.61 -10.98
CA LYS A 182 -22.93 -7.93 -10.36
C LYS A 182 -23.07 -9.41 -9.96
N LEU A 183 -22.14 -10.27 -10.36
CA LEU A 183 -22.21 -11.70 -10.04
C LEU A 183 -21.75 -11.99 -8.61
N PRO A 184 -22.31 -13.02 -7.94
CA PRO A 184 -21.76 -13.53 -6.70
C PRO A 184 -20.28 -13.90 -6.85
N TYR A 185 -19.45 -13.63 -5.83
CA TYR A 185 -18.01 -13.86 -5.90
C TYR A 185 -17.63 -15.29 -6.21
N ARG A 186 -18.34 -16.30 -5.68
CA ARG A 186 -18.11 -17.71 -6.07
C ARG A 186 -18.24 -17.95 -7.57
N THR A 187 -19.11 -17.20 -8.24
CA THR A 187 -19.29 -17.27 -9.69
C THR A 187 -18.21 -16.48 -10.41
N ARG A 188 -17.88 -15.26 -9.94
CA ARG A 188 -16.75 -14.47 -10.46
C ARG A 188 -15.42 -15.20 -10.31
N TRP A 189 -15.22 -15.87 -9.18
CA TRP A 189 -14.06 -16.69 -8.84
C TRP A 189 -13.93 -17.86 -9.80
N LYS A 190 -15.00 -18.66 -10.00
CA LYS A 190 -15.00 -19.73 -11.02
C LYS A 190 -14.69 -19.21 -12.43
N ILE A 191 -15.12 -17.99 -12.75
CA ILE A 191 -14.84 -17.36 -14.05
C ILE A 191 -13.38 -16.88 -14.11
N LYS A 192 -12.83 -16.27 -13.05
CA LYS A 192 -11.43 -15.82 -12.98
C LYS A 192 -10.46 -17.00 -13.02
N ASP A 193 -10.73 -18.05 -12.25
CA ASP A 193 -10.02 -19.33 -12.23
C ASP A 193 -10.04 -20.00 -13.62
N ALA A 194 -11.24 -20.18 -14.21
CA ALA A 194 -11.37 -20.76 -15.56
C ALA A 194 -10.70 -19.94 -16.68
N LEU A 195 -10.50 -18.63 -16.46
CA LEU A 195 -9.83 -17.74 -17.41
C LEU A 195 -8.33 -17.55 -17.09
N GLY A 196 -7.82 -18.08 -15.98
CA GLY A 196 -6.44 -17.88 -15.54
C GLY A 196 -6.12 -16.40 -15.22
N LEU A 197 -7.11 -15.64 -14.76
CA LEU A 197 -7.02 -14.21 -14.44
C LEU A 197 -6.89 -13.96 -12.92
N GLU A 198 -6.42 -14.96 -12.19
CA GLU A 198 -6.33 -14.87 -10.73
C GLU A 198 -5.26 -13.87 -10.28
N ASN A 199 -5.52 -13.24 -9.13
CA ASN A 199 -4.49 -12.90 -8.17
C ASN A 199 -4.56 -14.02 -7.10
N PRO A 200 -3.74 -15.07 -7.21
CA PRO A 200 -3.95 -16.35 -6.52
C PRO A 200 -3.89 -16.26 -4.98
N HIS A 201 -3.42 -15.15 -4.42
CA HIS A 201 -3.00 -15.10 -3.02
C HIS A 201 -4.11 -14.70 -2.02
N TRP A 202 -4.96 -13.71 -2.32
CA TRP A 202 -6.02 -13.30 -1.37
C TRP A 202 -7.13 -14.34 -1.25
N GLY A 203 -7.51 -14.96 -2.38
CA GLY A 203 -8.53 -16.01 -2.40
C GLY A 203 -8.11 -17.26 -1.64
N ALA A 204 -6.82 -17.62 -1.69
CA ALA A 204 -6.26 -18.75 -0.95
C ALA A 204 -6.21 -18.47 0.55
N LEU A 205 -5.62 -17.34 0.97
CA LEU A 205 -5.52 -17.00 2.39
C LEU A 205 -6.91 -16.92 3.06
N VAL A 206 -7.87 -16.25 2.41
CA VAL A 206 -9.24 -16.16 2.92
C VAL A 206 -9.91 -17.53 3.02
N GLN A 207 -9.64 -18.45 2.09
CA GLN A 207 -10.15 -19.83 2.16
C GLN A 207 -9.52 -20.62 3.31
N ASP A 208 -8.23 -20.40 3.57
CA ASP A 208 -7.48 -21.17 4.58
C ASP A 208 -7.79 -20.73 6.00
N ILE A 209 -7.85 -19.42 6.26
CA ILE A 209 -7.99 -18.89 7.63
C ILE A 209 -9.35 -18.23 7.91
N GLY A 210 -10.13 -17.90 6.87
CA GLY A 210 -11.42 -17.23 6.98
C GLY A 210 -11.32 -15.70 7.05
N GLU A 211 -12.35 -15.03 6.55
CA GLU A 211 -12.37 -13.55 6.39
C GLU A 211 -12.12 -12.78 7.69
N GLU A 212 -12.71 -13.24 8.80
CA GLU A 212 -12.57 -12.59 10.10
C GLU A 212 -11.12 -12.61 10.60
N LYS A 213 -10.40 -13.72 10.37
CA LYS A 213 -8.98 -13.81 10.76
C LYS A 213 -8.11 -12.94 9.87
N VAL A 214 -8.39 -12.85 8.57
CA VAL A 214 -7.66 -11.93 7.67
C VAL A 214 -7.80 -10.49 8.15
N ARG A 215 -9.02 -10.03 8.46
CA ARG A 215 -9.26 -8.69 9.01
C ARG A 215 -8.53 -8.47 10.34
N LYS A 216 -8.51 -9.49 11.21
CA LYS A 216 -7.80 -9.44 12.47
C LYS A 216 -6.28 -9.31 12.29
N HIS A 217 -5.69 -10.03 11.34
CA HIS A 217 -4.26 -9.92 11.05
C HIS A 217 -3.90 -8.56 10.45
N TYR A 218 -4.73 -8.03 9.55
CA TYR A 218 -4.59 -6.67 9.06
C TYR A 218 -4.60 -5.63 10.19
N GLU A 219 -5.56 -5.73 11.12
CA GLU A 219 -5.63 -4.85 12.28
C GLU A 219 -4.42 -5.01 13.23
N GLN A 220 -3.98 -6.25 13.47
CA GLN A 220 -2.79 -6.51 14.29
C GLN A 220 -1.53 -5.89 13.69
N ASP A 221 -1.30 -6.06 12.39
CA ASP A 221 -0.18 -5.47 11.68
C ASP A 221 -0.26 -3.94 11.62
N LEU A 222 -1.47 -3.36 11.50
CA LEU A 222 -1.69 -1.92 11.62
C LEU A 222 -1.24 -1.42 13.00
N ARG A 223 -1.64 -2.11 14.06
CA ARG A 223 -1.25 -1.73 15.43
C ARG A 223 0.25 -1.87 15.65
N MET A 224 0.90 -2.87 15.07
CA MET A 224 2.36 -3.00 15.08
C MET A 224 3.03 -1.80 14.38
N ALA A 225 2.51 -1.37 13.24
CA ALA A 225 3.01 -0.18 12.56
C ALA A 225 2.80 1.09 13.40
N LEU A 226 1.60 1.27 13.98
CA LEU A 226 1.27 2.44 14.80
C LEU A 226 2.13 2.54 16.07
N GLU A 227 2.47 1.40 16.70
CA GLU A 227 3.41 1.36 17.82
C GLU A 227 4.78 1.93 17.44
N GLN A 228 5.28 1.54 16.26
CA GLN A 228 6.57 2.00 15.75
C GLN A 228 6.52 3.44 15.23
N VAL A 229 5.39 3.87 14.65
CA VAL A 229 5.14 5.27 14.30
C VAL A 229 5.12 6.16 15.54
N ALA A 230 4.48 5.74 16.63
CA ALA A 230 4.50 6.49 17.89
C ALA A 230 5.93 6.63 18.43
N ARG A 231 6.70 5.54 18.47
CA ARG A 231 8.12 5.57 18.84
C ARG A 231 8.93 6.52 17.95
N LEU A 232 8.68 6.50 16.63
CA LEU A 232 9.36 7.40 15.70
C LEU A 232 9.00 8.86 15.96
N VAL A 233 7.72 9.17 16.15
CA VAL A 233 7.22 10.53 16.41
C VAL A 233 7.90 11.17 17.64
N GLU A 234 8.16 10.39 18.70
CA GLU A 234 8.85 10.87 19.90
C GLU A 234 10.29 11.37 19.63
N GLU A 235 10.92 10.90 18.56
CA GLU A 235 12.31 11.21 18.19
C GLU A 235 12.42 12.30 17.10
N LEU A 236 11.31 12.68 16.46
CA LEU A 236 11.31 13.65 15.36
C LEU A 236 11.06 15.08 15.85
N ASP A 237 11.94 16.01 15.47
CA ASP A 237 11.76 17.45 15.71
C ASP A 237 11.16 18.12 14.46
N GLY A 238 9.82 18.22 14.42
CA GLY A 238 9.12 18.87 13.32
C GLY A 238 7.64 18.48 13.23
N LYS A 239 6.96 19.01 12.22
CA LYS A 239 5.55 18.70 11.95
C LYS A 239 5.43 17.33 11.30
N VAL A 240 4.71 16.42 11.95
CA VAL A 240 4.49 15.07 11.45
C VAL A 240 3.06 14.91 10.92
N VAL A 241 2.94 14.36 9.72
CA VAL A 241 1.67 13.88 9.15
C VAL A 241 1.75 12.37 8.96
N VAL A 242 0.72 11.65 9.41
CA VAL A 242 0.55 10.22 9.13
C VAL A 242 -0.59 10.03 8.12
N THR A 243 -0.31 9.30 7.04
CA THR A 243 -1.26 9.04 5.95
C THR A 243 -1.06 7.62 5.40
N ALA A 244 -1.86 7.24 4.40
CA ALA A 244 -1.62 6.07 3.55
C ALA A 244 -1.39 6.47 2.09
N ASP A 245 -0.74 5.60 1.31
CA ASP A 245 -0.68 5.73 -0.15
C ASP A 245 -2.00 5.30 -0.79
N HIS A 246 -2.63 4.25 -0.29
CA HIS A 246 -3.98 3.80 -0.63
C HIS A 246 -4.61 3.01 0.52
N GLY A 247 -5.84 2.52 0.33
CA GLY A 247 -6.50 1.59 1.24
C GLY A 247 -6.59 0.17 0.65
N GLU A 248 -7.36 -0.69 1.31
CA GLU A 248 -7.45 -2.12 1.02
C GLU A 248 -8.91 -2.62 1.10
N ALA A 249 -9.35 -3.44 0.14
CA ALA A 249 -10.61 -4.15 0.30
C ALA A 249 -10.41 -5.37 1.21
N LEU A 250 -11.28 -5.52 2.22
CA LEU A 250 -11.19 -6.59 3.22
C LEU A 250 -12.49 -7.39 3.27
N GLY A 251 -13.03 -7.74 2.10
CA GLY A 251 -14.20 -8.59 1.91
C GLY A 251 -15.52 -7.86 1.69
N GLU A 252 -15.54 -6.51 1.71
CA GLU A 252 -16.74 -5.75 1.33
C GLU A 252 -17.18 -6.12 -0.09
N HIS A 253 -18.45 -6.48 -0.27
CA HIS A 253 -18.98 -6.97 -1.55
C HIS A 253 -18.20 -8.16 -2.16
N ASN A 254 -17.48 -8.90 -1.30
CA ASN A 254 -16.53 -9.95 -1.65
C ASN A 254 -15.34 -9.45 -2.49
N ASP A 255 -14.89 -8.22 -2.24
CA ASP A 255 -13.68 -7.66 -2.83
C ASP A 255 -12.53 -7.77 -1.82
N TRP A 256 -11.36 -8.17 -2.28
CA TRP A 256 -10.16 -8.37 -1.47
C TRP A 256 -8.97 -7.86 -2.26
N GLY A 257 -8.00 -7.25 -1.59
CA GLY A 257 -6.89 -6.65 -2.29
C GLY A 257 -7.09 -5.16 -2.56
N HIS A 258 -6.19 -4.66 -3.39
CA HIS A 258 -6.36 -3.42 -4.11
C HIS A 258 -6.04 -3.63 -5.59
N GLN A 259 -6.49 -2.68 -6.41
CA GLN A 259 -6.22 -2.64 -7.84
C GLN A 259 -6.11 -1.20 -8.29
N GLU A 260 -5.40 -0.97 -9.39
CA GLU A 260 -5.34 0.36 -9.99
C GLU A 260 -6.72 0.83 -10.46
N GLU A 261 -6.92 2.15 -10.42
CA GLU A 261 -8.13 2.84 -10.89
C GLU A 261 -9.43 2.34 -10.22
N SER A 262 -9.35 1.97 -8.94
CA SER A 262 -10.49 1.44 -8.21
C SER A 262 -11.50 2.53 -7.84
N ASP A 263 -12.78 2.23 -8.02
CA ASP A 263 -13.92 3.03 -7.54
C ASP A 263 -14.42 2.57 -6.16
N ASN A 264 -13.70 1.66 -5.49
CA ASN A 264 -14.01 1.20 -4.15
C ASN A 264 -13.56 2.23 -3.10
N PRO A 265 -14.47 2.84 -2.31
CA PRO A 265 -14.10 3.80 -1.28
C PRO A 265 -13.13 3.26 -0.24
N LYS A 266 -13.10 1.93 -0.01
CA LYS A 266 -12.15 1.29 0.91
C LYS A 266 -10.71 1.31 0.38
N GLN A 267 -10.51 1.47 -0.92
CA GLN A 267 -9.19 1.55 -1.54
C GLN A 267 -8.74 3.00 -1.77
N TYR A 268 -9.65 3.97 -1.88
CA TYR A 268 -9.26 5.38 -2.11
C TYR A 268 -9.45 6.32 -0.91
N THR A 269 -10.11 5.91 0.18
CA THR A 269 -10.30 6.75 1.37
C THR A 269 -9.24 6.41 2.42
N VAL A 270 -8.31 7.34 2.64
CA VAL A 270 -7.12 7.13 3.48
C VAL A 270 -7.09 8.12 4.65
N PRO A 271 -6.39 7.78 5.76
CA PRO A 271 -6.18 8.72 6.85
C PRO A 271 -5.30 9.90 6.43
N TRP A 272 -5.60 11.05 7.01
CA TRP A 272 -4.71 12.19 7.09
C TRP A 272 -4.74 12.68 8.54
N LEU A 273 -3.70 12.35 9.30
CA LEU A 273 -3.54 12.71 10.70
C LEU A 273 -2.43 13.75 10.81
N GLU A 274 -2.77 14.95 11.27
CA GLU A 274 -1.79 15.96 11.69
C GLU A 274 -1.50 15.74 13.19
N VAL A 275 -0.30 15.25 13.49
CA VAL A 275 0.09 14.85 14.86
C VAL A 275 0.36 16.09 15.71
N THR A 276 -0.05 16.06 16.98
CA THR A 276 0.07 17.18 17.95
C THR A 276 0.88 16.84 19.18
#